data_AF-A0A9C7UVE0-F1
#
_entry.id   AF-A0A9C7UVE0-F1
#
_cell.length_a   1.000
_cell.length_b   1.000
_cell.length_c   1.000
_cell.angle_alpha   90.00
_cell.angle_beta   90.00
_cell.angle_gamma   90.00
#
_symmetry.space_group_name_H-M   'P 1'
#
loop_
_entity.id
_entity.type
_entity.pdbx_description
1 polymer ?
#
loop_
_entity_poly.entity_id
_entity_poly.type
_entity_poly.pdbx_seq_one_letter_code
_entity_poly.pdbx_strand_id
1 'polypeptide(L)'
;MLLSVSFSNGKQASTDRLRVYDSSGDLEYEIPTGKRRNYLQTIGPRPQHGRLRVVSMKNGEETDELVVDFNCWVDEDSAFAPETTGDATES
;
A
#
# COMPACT_ATOMS: atom_id res chain seq x y z
N MET A 1 2.83 -7.54 0.31
CA MET A 1 2.47 -6.49 1.28
C MET A 1 1.22 -6.92 2.03
N LEU A 2 1.13 -6.60 3.33
CA LEU A 2 -0.04 -6.90 4.15
C LEU A 2 -0.90 -5.64 4.27
N LEU A 3 -2.13 -5.69 3.78
CA LEU A 3 -3.12 -4.65 3.99
C LEU A 3 -3.98 -5.02 5.21
N SER A 4 -3.91 -4.21 6.26
CA SER A 4 -4.82 -4.29 7.40
C SER A 4 -5.79 -3.13 7.35
N VAL A 5 -7.09 -3.45 7.28
CA VAL A 5 -8.16 -2.45 7.35
C VAL A 5 -8.98 -2.73 8.59
N SER A 6 -9.09 -1.73 9.46
CA SER A 6 -9.92 -1.77 10.66
C SER A 6 -10.95 -0.66 10.61
N PHE A 7 -12.22 -1.03 10.71
CA PHE A 7 -13.32 -0.07 10.77
C PHE A 7 -13.52 0.37 12.23
N SER A 8 -13.14 1.62 12.54
CA SER A 8 -13.31 2.21 13.87
C SER A 8 -14.63 3.00 13.96
N ASN A 9 -15.33 2.88 15.10
CA ASN A 9 -16.60 3.52 15.44
C ASN A 9 -17.81 3.27 14.52
N GLY A 10 -18.77 2.44 14.96
CA GLY A 10 -20.22 2.49 14.65
C GLY A 10 -20.68 2.30 13.19
N LYS A 11 -19.88 2.71 12.20
CA LYS A 11 -20.06 2.59 10.75
C LYS A 11 -19.66 1.22 10.21
N GLN A 12 -19.49 0.22 11.08
CA GLN A 12 -19.32 -1.19 10.67
C GLN A 12 -20.46 -1.65 9.72
N ALA A 13 -21.60 -0.96 9.72
CA ALA A 13 -22.81 -1.42 9.09
C ALA A 13 -22.91 -1.21 7.56
N SER A 14 -21.86 -0.79 6.85
CA SER A 14 -22.13 -0.28 5.50
C SER A 14 -21.11 -0.46 4.40
N THR A 15 -20.00 -1.16 4.59
CA THR A 15 -19.07 -1.43 3.49
C THR A 15 -19.27 -2.87 3.02
N ASP A 16 -19.70 -3.03 1.77
CA ASP A 16 -19.94 -4.34 1.16
C ASP A 16 -18.62 -4.96 0.66
N ARG A 17 -17.74 -4.11 0.13
CA ARG A 17 -16.43 -4.49 -0.39
C ARG A 17 -15.45 -3.34 -0.34
N LEU A 18 -14.17 -3.69 -0.38
CA LEU A 18 -13.08 -2.76 -0.68
C LEU A 18 -12.62 -2.98 -2.12
N ARG A 19 -12.26 -1.91 -2.79
CA ARG A 19 -11.58 -1.93 -4.08
C ARG A 19 -10.20 -1.32 -3.92
N VAL A 20 -9.20 -1.98 -4.48
CA VAL A 20 -7.80 -1.52 -4.47
C VAL A 20 -7.40 -1.26 -5.90
N TYR A 21 -7.05 -0.01 -6.18
CA TYR A 21 -6.56 0.43 -7.47
C TYR A 21 -5.08 0.72 -7.40
N ASP A 22 -4.36 0.43 -8.48
CA ASP A 22 -2.96 0.78 -8.64
C ASP A 22 -2.77 2.26 -9.03
N SER A 23 -1.55 2.62 -9.41
CA SER A 23 -1.20 3.98 -9.83
C SER A 23 -1.68 4.36 -11.23
N SER A 24 -2.00 3.40 -12.12
CA SER A 24 -2.64 3.73 -13.41
C SER A 24 -4.15 3.95 -13.24
N GLY A 25 -4.71 3.54 -12.11
CA GLY A 25 -6.14 3.59 -11.83
C GLY A 25 -6.86 2.29 -12.17
N ASP A 26 -6.11 1.23 -12.46
CA ASP A 26 -6.66 -0.09 -12.76
C ASP A 26 -7.02 -0.81 -11.47
N LEU A 27 -8.14 -1.54 -11.49
CA LEU A 27 -8.60 -2.31 -10.34
C LEU A 27 -7.76 -3.59 -10.21
N GLU A 28 -6.96 -3.68 -9.16
CA GLU A 28 -6.17 -4.89 -8.88
C GLU A 28 -6.91 -5.88 -7.99
N TYR A 29 -7.61 -5.39 -6.96
CA TYR A 29 -8.28 -6.27 -5.99
C TYR A 29 -9.69 -5.79 -5.65
N GLU A 30 -10.60 -6.76 -5.53
CA GLU A 30 -11.93 -6.56 -4.95
C GLU A 30 -12.10 -7.52 -3.77
N ILE A 31 -12.27 -6.96 -2.57
CA ILE A 31 -12.25 -7.71 -1.30
C ILE A 31 -13.63 -7.60 -0.65
N PRO A 32 -14.43 -8.69 -0.57
CA PRO A 32 -15.73 -8.64 0.10
C PRO A 32 -15.56 -8.47 1.61
N THR A 33 -16.19 -7.43 2.20
CA THR A 33 -16.04 -7.06 3.61
C THR A 33 -17.21 -7.47 4.50
N GLY A 34 -18.27 -8.08 3.97
CA GLY A 34 -19.30 -8.77 4.76
C GLY A 34 -19.70 -8.03 6.06
N LYS A 35 -19.62 -8.72 7.21
CA LYS A 35 -19.93 -8.16 8.54
C LYS A 35 -18.73 -8.01 9.48
N ARG A 36 -17.49 -8.31 9.05
CA ARG A 36 -16.33 -8.28 9.97
C ARG A 36 -15.84 -6.84 10.18
N ARG A 37 -15.26 -6.57 11.34
CA ARG A 37 -14.67 -5.25 11.67
C ARG A 37 -13.25 -5.07 11.15
N ASN A 38 -12.54 -6.18 11.02
CA ASN A 38 -11.12 -6.19 10.71
C ASN A 38 -10.89 -7.12 9.54
N TYR A 39 -10.11 -6.63 8.59
CA TYR A 39 -9.69 -7.34 7.39
C TYR A 39 -8.19 -7.32 7.29
N LEU A 40 -7.64 -8.50 7.03
CA LEU A 40 -6.22 -8.69 6.80
C LEU A 40 -6.09 -9.43 5.48
N GLN A 41 -5.50 -8.78 4.49
CA GLN A 41 -5.34 -9.34 3.15
C GLN A 41 -3.91 -9.12 2.67
N THR A 42 -3.30 -10.17 2.14
CA THR A 42 -2.04 -10.04 1.40
C THR A 42 -2.36 -9.54 -0.01
N ILE A 43 -1.85 -8.36 -0.36
CA ILE A 43 -1.97 -7.77 -1.69
C ILE A 43 -0.57 -7.67 -2.30
N GLY A 44 -0.27 -8.63 -3.20
CA GLY A 44 0.95 -8.68 -4.00
C GLY A 44 2.28 -8.51 -3.25
N PRO A 45 3.38 -8.27 -3.96
CA PRO A 45 4.61 -7.74 -3.39
C PRO A 45 4.44 -6.27 -2.96
N ARG A 46 5.35 -5.74 -2.14
CA ARG A 46 5.36 -4.31 -1.80
C ARG A 46 5.82 -3.52 -3.03
N PRO A 47 5.09 -2.51 -3.51
CA PRO A 47 5.54 -1.67 -4.61
C PRO A 47 6.83 -0.93 -4.23
N GLN A 48 7.78 -0.84 -5.17
CA GLN A 48 9.01 -0.07 -4.97
C GLN A 48 8.71 1.43 -4.96
N HIS A 49 7.81 1.86 -5.84
CA HIS A 49 7.27 3.21 -5.92
C HIS A 49 5.81 3.15 -6.40
N GLY A 50 5.06 4.24 -6.19
CA GLY A 50 3.73 4.39 -6.77
C GLY A 50 2.67 4.74 -5.74
N ARG A 51 1.41 4.56 -6.11
CA ARG A 51 0.26 4.92 -5.32
C ARG A 51 -0.73 3.77 -5.35
N LEU A 52 -1.28 3.44 -4.19
CA LEU A 52 -2.48 2.61 -4.09
C LEU A 52 -3.63 3.45 -3.61
N ARG A 53 -4.77 3.31 -4.27
CA ARG A 53 -6.03 3.93 -3.87
C ARG A 53 -6.97 2.83 -3.39
N VAL A 54 -7.29 2.85 -2.10
CA VAL A 54 -8.20 1.91 -1.45
C VAL A 54 -9.53 2.60 -1.23
N VAL A 55 -10.59 2.06 -1.83
CA VAL A 55 -11.93 2.63 -1.79
C VAL A 55 -12.88 1.68 -1.08
N SER A 56 -13.67 2.22 -0.16
CA SER A 56 -14.80 1.49 0.42
C SER A 56 -16.05 1.66 -0.44
N MET A 57 -16.73 0.55 -0.69
CA MET A 57 -17.93 0.52 -1.52
C MET A 57 -19.16 0.13 -0.70
N LYS A 58 -20.29 0.78 -0.96
CA LYS A 58 -21.62 0.43 -0.45
C LYS A 58 -22.66 0.52 -1.56
N ASN A 59 -23.45 -0.53 -1.78
CA ASN A 59 -24.53 -0.55 -2.78
C ASN A 59 -24.08 -0.08 -4.18
N GLY A 60 -22.81 -0.31 -4.53
CA GLY A 60 -22.22 0.13 -5.81
C GLY A 60 -21.62 1.54 -5.80
N GLU A 61 -21.77 2.30 -4.72
CA GLU A 61 -21.23 3.66 -4.58
C GLU A 61 -19.95 3.67 -3.74
N GLU A 62 -19.04 4.58 -4.07
CA GLU A 62 -17.84 4.85 -3.26
C GLU A 62 -18.24 5.65 -2.02
N THR A 63 -17.80 5.23 -0.83
CA THR A 63 -18.20 5.88 0.43
C THR A 63 -17.05 6.55 1.19
N ASP A 64 -15.83 6.05 0.99
CA ASP A 64 -14.63 6.56 1.66
C ASP A 64 -13.39 6.10 0.89
N GLU A 65 -12.30 6.83 1.04
CA GLU A 65 -11.07 6.64 0.30
C GLU A 65 -9.84 6.75 1.22
N LEU A 66 -8.90 5.84 1.02
CA LEU A 66 -7.55 5.91 1.56
C LEU A 66 -6.55 5.84 0.42
N VAL A 67 -5.65 6.83 0.34
CA VAL A 67 -4.52 6.82 -0.58
C VAL A 67 -3.25 6.48 0.18
N VAL A 68 -2.51 5.51 -0.34
CA VAL A 68 -1.21 5.09 0.20
C VAL A 68 -0.16 5.35 -0.86
N ASP A 69 0.72 6.31 -0.59
CA ASP A 69 1.86 6.62 -1.45
C ASP A 69 3.10 5.82 -1.00
N PHE A 70 3.73 5.17 -1.97
CA PHE A 70 5.00 4.46 -1.83
C PHE A 70 6.09 5.33 -2.44
N ASN A 71 6.86 5.99 -1.59
CA ASN A 71 8.10 6.66 -2.00
C ASN A 71 9.20 5.61 -2.18
N CYS A 72 9.96 5.72 -3.27
CA CYS A 72 11.10 4.86 -3.59
C CYS A 72 11.95 4.60 -2.35
N TRP A 73 11.80 3.44 -1.72
CA TRP A 73 12.73 3.03 -0.68
C TRP A 73 14.03 2.71 -1.43
N VAL A 74 15.03 3.56 -1.25
CA VAL A 74 16.41 3.13 -1.47
C VAL A 74 16.69 2.11 -0.36
N ASP A 75 17.13 0.92 -0.75
CA ASP A 75 17.61 -0.04 0.24
C ASP A 75 18.71 0.66 1.06
N GLU A 76 18.58 0.67 2.39
CA GLU A 76 19.55 1.27 3.31
C GLU A 76 20.97 0.67 3.15
N ASP A 77 21.12 -0.44 2.42
CA ASP A 77 22.41 -1.05 2.08
C ASP A 77 23.27 -0.24 1.09
N SER A 78 22.73 0.81 0.44
CA SER A 78 23.54 1.70 -0.42
C SER A 78 24.05 2.96 0.29
N ALA A 79 23.65 3.21 1.55
CA ALA A 79 24.00 4.44 2.27
C ALA A 79 25.34 4.37 3.01
N PHE A 80 26.05 3.24 2.95
CA PHE A 80 27.33 3.03 3.63
C PHE A 80 28.34 2.30 2.74
N ALA A 81 28.56 2.79 1.52
CA ALA A 81 29.87 2.59 0.90
C ALA A 81 30.83 3.58 1.57
N PRO A 82 31.76 3.15 2.45
CA PRO A 82 32.86 4.05 2.82
C PRO A 82 33.55 4.42 1.50
N GLU A 83 33.70 5.71 1.25
CA GLU A 83 34.55 6.19 0.17
C GLU A 83 35.92 5.51 0.35
N THR A 84 36.24 4.56 -0.52
CA THR A 84 37.62 4.12 -0.70
C THR A 84 38.37 5.33 -1.22
N THR A 85 38.95 6.09 -0.29
CA THR A 85 40.00 7.05 -0.56
C THR A 85 41.03 6.32 -1.42
N GLY A 86 41.16 6.77 -2.67
CA GLY A 86 42.17 6.27 -3.58
C GLY A 86 43.54 6.52 -2.96
N ASP A 87 44.27 5.45 -2.67
CA ASP A 87 45.71 5.53 -2.55
C ASP A 87 46.28 5.42 -3.97
N ALA A 88 46.38 6.57 -4.62
CA ALA A 88 47.31 6.75 -5.70
C ALA A 88 48.67 7.04 -5.05
N THR A 89 49.53 6.04 -4.94
CA THR A 89 50.97 6.26 -4.87
C THR A 89 51.66 5.37 -5.89
N GLU A 90 51.90 5.98 -7.04
CA GLU A 90 52.96 5.65 -7.99
C GLU A 90 54.32 5.88 -7.30
N SER A 91 55.17 4.84 -7.23
CA SER A 91 56.65 4.88 -7.25
C SER A 91 57.24 3.48 -7.20
#